data_AF-A0A8J3RPU0-F1
#
_entry.id   AF-A0A8J3RPU0-F1
#
_cell.length_a   1.000
_cell.length_b   1.000
_cell.length_c   1.000
_cell.angle_alpha   90.00
_cell.angle_beta   90.00
_cell.angle_gamma   90.00
#
_symmetry.space_group_name_H-M   'P 1'
#
loop_
_entity.id
_entity.type
_entity.pdbx_description
1 polymer ?
#
loop_
_entity_poly.entity_id
_entity_poly.type
_entity_poly.pdbx_seq_one_letter_code
_entity_poly.pdbx_strand_id
1 'polypeptide(L)'
;MEERESQDVAEVTITVDWSDAATIPVTHVNQFVAQPGPPTMEGSPDGVYLLVGSIAPPIIPSDPEGQRRVFAALKDGLKVTGHARFHLSRERLEELIAILQQTADNYDELHARTQAKRTTEGDTP
;
A
#
# COMPACT_ATOMS: atom_id res chain seq x y z
N MET A 1 21.20 44.26 21.05
CA MET A 1 20.41 43.21 21.73
C MET A 1 19.11 43.17 20.96
N GLU A 2 19.05 42.36 19.90
CA GLU A 2 17.88 42.28 19.02
C GLU A 2 16.96 41.18 19.54
N GLU A 3 15.78 41.58 20.01
CA GLU A 3 14.64 40.69 20.26
C GLU A 3 14.17 40.14 18.92
N ARG A 4 14.35 38.84 18.71
CA ARG A 4 13.68 38.12 17.62
C ARG A 4 12.25 37.86 18.06
N GLU A 5 11.32 38.64 17.51
CA GLU A 5 9.89 38.37 17.60
C GLU A 5 9.62 36.94 17.15
N SER A 6 8.96 36.18 18.03
CA SER A 6 8.54 34.81 17.77
C SER A 6 7.35 34.88 16.81
N GLN A 7 7.55 34.47 15.56
CA GLN A 7 6.44 34.36 14.61
C GLN A 7 5.51 33.24 15.07
N ASP A 8 4.30 33.62 15.49
CA ASP A 8 3.19 32.70 15.72
C ASP A 8 2.89 31.94 14.42
N VAL A 9 3.16 30.63 14.43
CA VAL A 9 2.79 29.73 13.34
C VAL A 9 1.28 29.52 13.44
N ALA A 10 0.53 30.17 12.54
CA ALA A 10 -0.91 29.97 12.47
C ALA A 10 -1.23 28.51 12.13
N GLU A 11 -1.93 27.83 13.05
CA GLU A 11 -2.38 26.45 12.87
C GLU A 11 -3.51 26.43 11.83
N VAL A 12 -3.26 25.79 10.67
CA VAL A 12 -4.25 25.63 9.60
C VAL A 12 -4.84 24.22 9.70
N THR A 13 -6.10 24.12 10.13
CA THR A 13 -6.84 22.86 10.12
C THR A 13 -7.52 22.66 8.77
N ILE A 14 -7.18 21.58 8.06
CA ILE A 14 -7.83 21.18 6.81
C ILE A 14 -8.74 19.97 7.10
N THR A 15 -10.04 20.11 6.85
CA THR A 15 -10.98 18.99 6.88
C THR A 15 -11.03 18.35 5.50
N VAL A 16 -10.77 17.05 5.43
CA VAL A 16 -10.86 16.25 4.20
C VAL A 16 -12.14 15.43 4.25
N ASP A 17 -13.01 15.62 3.25
CA ASP A 17 -14.22 14.82 3.09
C ASP A 17 -13.92 13.54 2.29
N TRP A 18 -14.33 12.39 2.84
CA TRP A 18 -14.19 11.06 2.23
C TRP A 18 -15.55 10.41 1.95
N SER A 19 -16.65 11.18 1.99
CA SER A 19 -18.02 10.69 1.84
C SER A 19 -18.24 9.85 0.57
N ASP A 20 -17.59 10.20 -0.53
CA ASP A 20 -17.68 9.47 -1.80
C ASP A 20 -17.01 8.09 -1.77
N ALA A 21 -16.12 7.82 -0.81
CA ALA A 21 -15.42 6.54 -0.72
C ALA A 21 -16.38 5.35 -0.53
N ALA A 22 -17.53 5.59 0.12
CA ALA A 22 -18.56 4.57 0.34
C ALA A 22 -19.21 4.08 -0.97
N THR A 23 -19.11 4.87 -2.05
CA THR A 23 -19.67 4.52 -3.37
C THR A 23 -18.72 3.67 -4.21
N ILE A 24 -17.45 3.55 -3.80
CA ILE A 24 -16.42 2.81 -4.52
C ILE A 24 -16.52 1.32 -4.13
N PRO A 25 -16.80 0.40 -5.08
CA PRO A 25 -16.90 -1.02 -4.77
C PRO A 25 -15.56 -1.58 -4.25
N VAL A 26 -15.63 -2.30 -3.12
CA VAL A 26 -14.46 -3.01 -2.60
C VAL A 26 -14.10 -4.17 -3.54
N THR A 27 -12.87 -4.14 -4.06
CA THR A 27 -12.39 -5.16 -5.00
C THR A 27 -11.14 -5.84 -4.45
N HIS A 28 -11.07 -7.15 -4.58
CA HIS A 28 -9.89 -7.92 -4.16
C HIS A 28 -8.71 -7.63 -5.09
N VAL A 29 -7.55 -7.32 -4.51
CA VAL A 29 -6.29 -7.00 -5.20
C VAL A 29 -5.23 -8.01 -4.79
N ASN A 30 -4.52 -8.59 -5.75
CA ASN A 30 -3.38 -9.48 -5.48
C ASN A 30 -2.18 -9.26 -6.41
N GLN A 31 -2.23 -8.25 -7.28
CA GLN A 31 -1.12 -7.90 -8.17
C GLN A 31 -0.84 -6.40 -8.08
N PHE A 32 0.45 -6.07 -8.03
CA PHE A 32 0.96 -4.70 -8.00
C PHE A 32 2.13 -4.58 -8.99
N VAL A 33 2.15 -3.53 -9.81
CA VAL A 33 3.27 -3.23 -10.69
C VAL A 33 3.64 -1.77 -10.53
N ALA A 34 4.94 -1.49 -10.32
CA ALA A 34 5.47 -0.14 -10.27
C ALA A 34 6.42 0.08 -11.45
N GLN A 35 6.28 1.20 -12.16
CA GLN A 35 7.15 1.60 -13.27
C GLN A 35 7.61 3.05 -13.08
N PRO A 36 8.92 3.37 -13.23
CA PRO A 36 9.38 4.76 -13.20
C PRO A 36 8.63 5.64 -14.21
N GLY A 37 8.37 6.88 -13.81
CA GLY A 37 7.87 7.93 -14.70
C GLY A 37 8.88 8.33 -15.78
N PRO A 38 8.45 9.12 -16.77
CA PRO A 38 9.37 9.70 -17.75
C PRO A 38 10.45 10.55 -17.06
N PRO A 39 11.65 10.70 -17.65
CA PRO A 39 12.69 11.53 -17.06
C PRO A 39 12.30 13.02 -17.07
N THR A 40 12.64 13.71 -15.99
CA THR A 40 12.62 15.18 -15.87
C THR A 40 13.72 15.80 -16.74
N MET A 41 13.76 17.14 -16.81
CA MET A 41 14.85 17.86 -17.51
C MET A 41 16.23 17.60 -16.89
N GLU A 42 16.29 17.18 -15.63
CA GLU A 42 17.52 16.83 -14.92
C GLU A 42 17.91 15.34 -15.07
N GLY A 43 17.12 14.55 -15.82
CA GLY A 43 17.37 13.15 -16.12
C GLY A 43 16.90 12.15 -15.05
N SER A 44 16.35 12.62 -13.93
CA SER A 44 15.74 11.78 -12.89
C SER A 44 14.29 11.39 -13.26
N PRO A 45 13.76 10.22 -12.86
CA PRO A 45 12.36 9.89 -13.13
C PRO A 45 11.38 10.84 -12.44
N ASP A 46 10.40 11.35 -13.19
CA ASP A 46 9.28 12.14 -12.68
C ASP A 46 8.23 11.22 -12.04
N GLY A 47 8.55 10.70 -10.85
CA GLY A 47 7.65 9.85 -10.06
C GLY A 47 7.59 8.38 -10.51
N VAL A 48 6.50 7.70 -10.13
CA VAL A 48 6.24 6.28 -10.42
C VAL A 48 4.78 6.09 -10.84
N TYR A 49 4.55 5.22 -11.82
CA TYR A 49 3.23 4.67 -12.09
C TYR A 49 3.01 3.40 -11.26
N LEU A 50 1.92 3.36 -10.49
CA LEU A 50 1.48 2.19 -9.73
C LEU A 50 0.22 1.61 -10.36
N LEU A 51 0.28 0.34 -10.78
CA LEU A 51 -0.87 -0.42 -11.25
C LEU A 51 -1.29 -1.40 -10.17
N VAL A 52 -2.59 -1.44 -9.91
CA VAL A 52 -3.23 -2.27 -8.88
C VAL A 52 -4.27 -3.14 -9.57
N GLY A 53 -4.18 -4.45 -9.40
CA GLY A 53 -5.06 -5.39 -10.12
C GLY A 53 -5.25 -6.73 -9.43
N SER A 54 -6.01 -7.60 -10.09
CA SER A 54 -6.16 -8.98 -9.63
C SER A 54 -6.10 -10.01 -10.74
N ILE A 55 -5.70 -11.21 -10.34
CA ILE A 55 -5.77 -12.43 -11.15
C ILE A 55 -6.65 -13.42 -10.39
N ALA A 56 -7.60 -14.03 -11.11
CA ALA A 56 -8.43 -15.13 -10.63
C ALA A 56 -7.96 -16.47 -11.24
N PRO A 57 -7.90 -17.57 -10.45
CA PRO A 57 -8.04 -17.63 -9.00
C PRO A 57 -6.85 -16.97 -8.29
N PRO A 58 -7.01 -16.48 -7.04
CA PRO A 58 -5.91 -15.88 -6.33
C PRO A 58 -4.83 -16.91 -6.08
N ILE A 59 -3.70 -16.77 -6.77
CA ILE A 59 -2.51 -17.54 -6.48
C ILE A 59 -1.97 -16.95 -5.19
N ILE A 60 -2.17 -17.66 -4.07
CA ILE A 60 -1.51 -17.40 -2.79
C ILE A 60 -0.44 -18.49 -2.66
N PRO A 61 0.76 -18.26 -3.21
CA PRO A 61 1.83 -19.22 -3.11
C PRO A 61 2.39 -19.15 -1.69
N SER A 62 2.41 -20.30 -1.04
CA SER A 62 2.92 -20.47 0.32
C SER A 62 4.43 -20.23 0.43
N ASP A 63 5.16 -20.13 -0.70
CA ASP A 63 6.60 -19.88 -0.75
C ASP A 63 7.04 -19.10 -2.03
N PRO A 64 8.14 -18.31 -1.97
CA PRO A 64 8.66 -17.52 -3.11
C PRO A 64 9.14 -18.33 -4.33
N GLU A 65 9.56 -19.58 -4.17
CA GLU A 65 9.92 -20.47 -5.29
C GLU A 65 8.68 -21.05 -5.99
N GLY A 66 7.59 -21.22 -5.24
CA GLY A 66 6.25 -21.58 -5.70
C GLY A 66 5.68 -20.53 -6.64
N GLN A 67 5.88 -19.23 -6.36
CA GLN A 67 5.54 -18.15 -7.29
C GLN A 67 6.17 -18.37 -8.66
N ARG A 68 7.49 -18.53 -8.70
CA ARG A 68 8.25 -18.66 -9.96
C ARG A 68 7.82 -19.86 -10.78
N ARG A 69 7.53 -21.00 -10.13
CA ARG A 69 7.04 -22.22 -10.79
C ARG A 69 5.62 -22.07 -11.33
N VAL A 70 4.72 -21.42 -10.60
CA VAL A 70 3.37 -21.14 -11.09
C VAL A 70 3.43 -20.23 -12.31
N PHE A 71 4.18 -19.13 -12.26
CA PHE A 71 4.37 -18.23 -13.41
C PHE A 71 4.97 -18.95 -14.63
N ALA A 72 5.91 -19.88 -14.44
CA ALA A 72 6.49 -20.66 -15.53
C ALA A 72 5.52 -21.68 -16.15
N ALA A 73 4.51 -22.14 -15.41
CA ALA A 73 3.52 -23.11 -15.88
C ALA A 73 2.42 -22.49 -16.77
N LEU A 74 2.27 -21.16 -16.73
CA LEU A 74 1.22 -20.42 -17.45
C LEU A 74 1.72 -20.02 -18.83
N LYS A 75 1.78 -21.00 -19.73
CA LYS A 75 2.31 -20.88 -21.10
C LYS A 75 1.66 -19.80 -21.96
N ASP A 76 0.43 -19.40 -21.67
CA ASP A 76 -0.33 -18.40 -22.45
C ASP A 76 -0.46 -17.03 -21.75
N GLY A 77 0.18 -16.88 -20.58
CA GLY A 77 0.11 -15.68 -19.75
C GLY A 77 -1.18 -15.60 -18.93
N LEU A 78 -1.06 -15.13 -17.69
CA LEU A 78 -2.23 -14.78 -16.88
C LEU A 78 -2.70 -13.36 -17.24
N LYS A 79 -3.99 -13.22 -17.53
CA LYS A 79 -4.60 -11.90 -17.66
C LYS A 79 -4.82 -11.30 -16.29
N VAL A 80 -4.24 -10.13 -16.06
CA VAL A 80 -4.51 -9.30 -14.88
C VAL A 80 -5.66 -8.36 -15.21
N THR A 81 -6.70 -8.36 -14.38
CA THR A 81 -7.73 -7.32 -14.41
C THR A 81 -7.21 -6.14 -13.60
N GLY A 82 -6.89 -5.01 -14.25
CA GLY A 82 -6.47 -3.79 -13.58
C GLY A 82 -7.67 -3.08 -12.95
N HIS A 83 -7.57 -2.74 -11.66
CA HIS A 83 -8.60 -2.01 -10.90
C HIS A 83 -8.28 -0.53 -10.78
N ALA A 84 -7.00 -0.19 -10.73
CA ALA A 84 -6.57 1.20 -10.73
C ALA A 84 -5.16 1.35 -11.31
N ARG A 85 -4.89 2.55 -11.83
CA ARG A 85 -3.56 3.00 -12.24
C ARG A 85 -3.35 4.41 -11.71
N PHE A 86 -2.29 4.60 -10.95
CA PHE A 86 -1.91 5.86 -10.35
C PHE A 86 -0.57 6.32 -10.90
N HIS A 87 -0.36 7.62 -10.97
CA HIS A 87 0.96 8.23 -11.03
C HIS A 87 1.18 8.95 -9.71
N LEU A 88 2.37 8.79 -9.14
CA LEU A 88 2.74 9.34 -7.84
C LEU A 88 4.09 10.04 -8.00
N SER A 89 4.22 11.26 -7.51
CA SER A 89 5.54 11.89 -7.35
C SER A 89 6.39 11.07 -6.37
N ARG A 90 7.70 11.34 -6.34
CA ARG A 90 8.61 10.65 -5.42
C ARG A 90 8.19 10.82 -3.96
N GLU A 91 7.80 12.04 -3.59
CA GLU A 91 7.40 12.41 -2.22
C GLU A 91 6.07 11.75 -1.83
N ARG A 92 5.10 11.68 -2.75
CA ARG A 92 3.82 10.99 -2.50
C ARG A 92 3.98 9.48 -2.41
N LEU A 93 4.92 8.91 -3.17
CA LEU A 93 5.27 7.49 -3.03
C LEU A 93 5.89 7.19 -1.66
N GLU A 94 6.80 8.03 -1.19
CA GLU A 94 7.43 7.85 0.13
C GLU A 94 6.40 7.93 1.27
N GLU A 95 5.48 8.89 1.19
CA GLU A 95 4.36 8.99 2.12
C GLU A 95 3.45 7.76 2.07
N LEU A 96 3.11 7.27 0.86
CA LEU A 96 2.32 6.06 0.70
C LEU A 96 3.03 4.85 1.34
N ILE A 97 4.34 4.69 1.13
CA ILE A 97 5.13 3.61 1.75
C ILE A 97 5.05 3.70 3.28
N ALA A 98 5.24 4.89 3.86
CA ALA A 98 5.18 5.09 5.30
C ALA A 98 3.81 4.72 5.87
N ILE A 99 2.72 5.14 5.22
CA ILE A 99 1.35 4.80 5.62
C ILE A 99 1.11 3.29 5.54
N LEU A 100 1.52 2.65 4.45
CA LEU A 100 1.37 1.21 4.26
C LEU A 100 2.15 0.41 5.30
N GLN A 101 3.38 0.83 5.62
CA GLN A 101 4.19 0.19 6.64
C GLN A 101 3.55 0.30 8.02
N GLN A 102 3.16 1.52 8.43
CA GLN A 102 2.50 1.73 9.71
C GLN A 102 1.20 0.92 9.83
N THR A 103 0.45 0.80 8.74
CA THR A 103 -0.79 0.01 8.70
C THR A 103 -0.50 -1.49 8.87
N ALA A 104 0.54 -2.00 8.21
CA ALA A 104 0.98 -3.39 8.35
C ALA A 104 1.41 -3.69 9.79
N ASP A 105 2.24 -2.83 10.39
CA ASP A 105 2.70 -2.99 11.77
C ASP A 105 1.52 -3.04 12.75
N ASN A 106 0.55 -2.12 12.59
CA ASN A 106 -0.67 -2.10 13.40
C ASN A 106 -1.51 -3.39 13.23
N TYR A 107 -1.61 -3.91 12.01
CA TYR A 107 -2.34 -5.14 11.73
C TYR A 107 -1.69 -6.35 12.43
N ASP A 108 -0.36 -6.45 12.34
CA ASP A 108 0.41 -7.53 12.97
C ASP A 108 0.29 -7.51 14.49
N GLU A 109 0.34 -6.33 15.11
CA GLU A 109 0.09 -6.19 16.55
C GLU A 109 -1.31 -6.67 16.95
N LEU A 110 -2.34 -6.27 16.22
CA LEU A 110 -3.73 -6.67 16.50
C LEU A 110 -3.89 -8.20 16.36
N HIS A 111 -3.26 -8.78 15.35
CA HIS A 111 -3.28 -10.22 15.14
C HIS A 111 -2.54 -10.96 16.27
N ALA A 112 -1.36 -10.51 16.67
CA ALA A 112 -0.59 -11.08 17.78
C ALA A 112 -1.37 -11.03 19.11
N ARG A 113 -2.02 -9.90 19.41
CA ARG A 113 -2.89 -9.76 20.61
C ARG A 113 -4.06 -10.75 20.57
N THR A 114 -4.69 -10.93 19.42
CA THR A 114 -5.82 -11.86 19.24
C THR A 114 -5.38 -13.32 19.43
N GLN A 115 -4.21 -13.68 18.91
CA GLN A 115 -3.63 -15.01 19.11
C GLN A 115 -3.28 -15.27 20.57
N ALA A 116 -2.63 -14.32 21.24
CA ALA A 116 -2.26 -14.43 22.66
C ALA A 116 -3.48 -14.59 23.59
N LYS A 117 -4.59 -13.90 23.28
CA LYS A 117 -5.85 -14.02 24.03
C LYS A 117 -6.48 -15.42 23.89
N ARG A 118 -6.45 -16.00 22.69
CA ARG A 118 -6.92 -17.38 22.45
C ARG A 118 -6.08 -18.42 23.16
N THR A 119 -4.78 -18.19 23.32
CA THR A 119 -3.89 -19.12 24.03
C THR A 119 -4.10 -19.07 25.55
N THR A 120 -4.49 -17.93 26.10
CA THR A 120 -4.74 -17.76 27.53
C THR A 120 -6.14 -18.20 27.97
N GLU A 121 -7.17 -18.11 27.12
CA GLU A 121 -8.51 -18.62 27.40
C GLU A 121 -8.65 -20.14 27.19
N GLY A 122 -7.75 -20.78 26.43
CA GLY A 122 -7.74 -22.23 26.20
C GLY A 122 -7.04 -23.07 27.28
N ASP A 123 -6.47 -22.42 28.31
CA ASP A 123 -5.61 -23.07 29.33
C ASP A 123 -6.17 -22.93 30.76
N THR A 124 -7.50 -22.71 30.89
CA THR A 124 -8.18 -22.76 32.20
C THR A 124 -8.69 -24.18 32.44
N PRO A 125 -8.16 -24.94 33.43
CA PRO A 125 -8.63 -26.28 33.77
C PRO A 125 -10.03 -26.31 34.38
#